data_AF-C0DX21-F1
#
_entry.id   AF-C0DX21-F1
#
_cell.length_a   1.000
_cell.length_b   1.000
_cell.length_c   1.000
_cell.angle_alpha   90.00
_cell.angle_beta   90.00
_cell.angle_gamma   90.00
#
_symmetry.space_group_name_H-M   'P 1'
#
loop_
_entity.id
_entity.type
_entity.pdbx_description
1 polymer ?
#
loop_
_entity_poly.entity_id
_entity_poly.type
_entity_poly.pdbx_seq_one_letter_code
_entity_poly.pdbx_strand_id
1 'polypeptide(L)'
;MHERPIGDLVDALRQVGATIRYEGREGYPPLHIGERQAGGQRLITVRGNVSSQFLTALLMALPLTGQAHEIEVQGELISQPYIDITLKLMAQFGVQVAHDSHRLFRLPETARYHAPATLHVEGDASGASYFLAAGLLAATPVRVYGIGRHSIQGDTAFAAELEKIGAAVEWGENYIQVARRPGQRIRPFDLDANHIPDAAMTLAVVALAAGARCSLRNIGSWRVKETDRITAMAAELRKLGARVEEEAEAIHITPPPRLAANARIDTYDDHRMAMCFSLVSLLGVPVYINDPQCVNKTFPDYFRLFESMRA
;
A
#
# COMPACT_ATOMS: atom_id res chain seq x y z
N MET A 1 3.73 -9.76 -16.13
CA MET A 1 4.18 -8.36 -15.94
C MET A 1 4.05 -7.49 -17.22
N HIS A 2 3.39 -7.94 -18.30
CA HIS A 2 3.20 -7.14 -19.53
C HIS A 2 1.93 -6.28 -19.52
N GLU A 3 1.17 -6.31 -18.42
CA GLU A 3 -0.16 -5.68 -18.32
C GLU A 3 -0.18 -4.47 -17.38
N ARG A 4 0.94 -4.15 -16.74
CA ARG A 4 1.04 -2.99 -15.86
C ARG A 4 1.55 -1.76 -16.62
N PRO A 5 0.82 -0.63 -16.62
CA PRO A 5 1.27 0.58 -17.29
C PRO A 5 2.59 1.11 -16.70
N ILE A 6 3.51 1.51 -17.58
CA ILE A 6 4.81 2.13 -17.23
C ILE A 6 5.11 3.38 -18.07
N GLY A 7 4.20 3.76 -18.97
CA GLY A 7 4.37 4.85 -19.94
C GLY A 7 4.86 6.15 -19.32
N ASP A 8 4.20 6.60 -18.25
CA ASP A 8 4.53 7.86 -17.60
C ASP A 8 5.97 7.90 -17.05
N LEU A 9 6.50 6.77 -16.54
CA LEU A 9 7.91 6.70 -16.12
C LEU A 9 8.86 6.74 -17.31
N VAL A 10 8.51 6.06 -18.42
CA VAL A 10 9.32 6.08 -19.64
C VAL A 10 9.40 7.50 -20.20
N ASP A 11 8.28 8.22 -20.23
CA ASP A 11 8.22 9.60 -20.71
C ASP A 11 9.02 10.54 -19.80
N ALA A 12 8.95 10.35 -18.48
CA ALA A 12 9.78 11.10 -17.55
C ALA A 12 11.29 10.82 -17.73
N LEU A 13 11.70 9.55 -17.87
CA LEU A 13 13.09 9.17 -18.10
C LEU A 13 13.63 9.70 -19.43
N ARG A 14 12.81 9.72 -20.48
CA ARG A 14 13.15 10.33 -21.78
C ARG A 14 13.43 11.83 -21.66
N GLN A 15 12.72 12.57 -20.80
CA GLN A 15 13.04 13.99 -20.52
C GLN A 15 14.46 14.15 -19.97
N VAL A 16 14.96 13.19 -19.17
CA VAL A 16 16.34 13.17 -18.62
C VAL A 16 17.40 12.74 -19.64
N GLY A 17 16.97 12.35 -20.85
CA GLY A 17 17.82 11.88 -21.93
C GLY A 17 17.99 10.35 -21.99
N ALA A 18 17.20 9.56 -21.26
CA ALA A 18 17.27 8.10 -21.36
C ALA A 18 16.74 7.59 -22.71
N THR A 19 17.48 6.70 -23.37
CA THR A 19 17.03 6.04 -24.61
C THR A 19 16.21 4.80 -24.25
N ILE A 20 14.89 4.84 -24.41
CA ILE A 20 14.01 3.70 -24.06
C ILE A 20 13.10 3.36 -25.23
N ARG A 21 13.04 2.08 -25.60
CA ARG A 21 12.13 1.55 -26.63
C ARG A 21 11.23 0.47 -26.03
N TYR A 22 9.96 0.45 -26.44
CA TYR A 22 9.06 -0.66 -26.15
C TYR A 22 9.36 -1.79 -27.13
N GLU A 23 9.50 -3.02 -26.62
CA GLU A 23 9.72 -4.21 -27.45
C GLU A 23 8.41 -4.97 -27.74
N GLY A 24 7.31 -4.54 -27.12
CA GLY A 24 5.98 -5.07 -27.34
C GLY A 24 4.95 -3.95 -27.48
N ARG A 25 3.97 -3.94 -26.58
CA ARG A 25 2.90 -2.93 -26.56
C ARG A 25 3.40 -1.61 -25.97
N GLU A 26 3.16 -0.51 -26.67
CA GLU A 26 3.49 0.83 -26.17
C GLU A 26 2.80 1.14 -24.83
N GLY A 27 3.57 1.70 -23.90
CA GLY A 27 3.15 2.01 -22.53
C GLY A 27 3.29 0.85 -21.54
N TYR A 28 3.75 -0.33 -21.98
CA TYR A 28 3.86 -1.55 -21.16
C TYR A 28 5.20 -2.26 -21.39
N PRO A 29 5.74 -3.01 -20.41
CA PRO A 29 6.90 -3.89 -20.64
C PRO A 29 6.63 -4.96 -21.70
N PRO A 30 7.67 -5.54 -22.35
CA PRO A 30 9.10 -5.35 -22.09
C PRO A 30 9.70 -4.06 -22.70
N LEU A 31 10.78 -3.56 -22.07
CA LEU A 31 11.50 -2.34 -22.45
C LEU A 31 12.96 -2.65 -22.78
N HIS A 32 13.45 -2.09 -23.89
CA HIS A 32 14.87 -1.97 -24.16
C HIS A 32 15.38 -0.62 -23.64
N ILE A 33 16.23 -0.64 -22.61
CA ILE A 33 16.82 0.55 -21.98
C ILE A 33 18.27 0.69 -22.46
N GLY A 34 18.54 1.74 -23.24
CA GLY A 34 19.87 2.09 -23.75
C GLY A 34 20.55 3.20 -22.92
N GLU A 35 21.59 3.79 -23.49
CA GLU A 35 22.38 4.83 -22.83
C GLU A 35 21.62 6.15 -22.67
N ARG A 36 22.08 6.94 -21.69
CA ARG A 36 21.65 8.32 -21.50
C ARG A 36 22.38 9.23 -22.49
N GLN A 37 21.62 9.95 -23.29
CA GLN A 37 22.12 10.94 -24.23
C GLN A 37 22.43 12.27 -23.53
N ALA A 38 23.37 13.04 -24.09
CA ALA A 38 23.60 14.42 -23.69
C ALA A 38 22.36 15.30 -23.99
N GLY A 39 22.12 16.34 -23.20
CA GLY A 39 21.04 17.31 -23.44
C GLY A 39 19.70 17.01 -22.75
N GLY A 40 19.68 16.10 -21.76
CA GLY A 40 18.52 15.91 -20.89
C GLY A 40 18.09 17.19 -20.15
N GLN A 41 16.80 17.31 -19.89
CA GLN A 41 16.20 18.44 -19.18
C GLN A 41 16.59 18.40 -17.69
N ARG A 42 16.75 19.60 -17.10
CA ARG A 42 16.95 19.75 -15.66
C ARG A 42 15.63 19.74 -14.88
N LEU A 43 14.58 20.32 -15.46
CA LEU A 43 13.23 20.26 -14.92
C LEU A 43 12.48 19.11 -15.59
N ILE A 44 11.98 18.18 -14.79
CA ILE A 44 11.25 17.00 -15.25
C ILE A 44 9.84 17.10 -14.72
N THR A 45 8.86 16.81 -15.56
CA THR A 45 7.45 16.79 -15.15
C THR A 45 6.95 15.36 -15.01
N VAL A 46 6.21 15.10 -13.94
CA VAL A 46 5.55 13.80 -13.67
C VAL A 46 4.11 13.99 -13.22
N ARG A 47 3.24 13.05 -13.56
CA ARG A 47 1.85 13.06 -13.07
C ARG A 47 1.77 12.52 -11.65
N GLY A 48 1.19 13.30 -10.74
CA GLY A 48 1.07 12.96 -9.33
C GLY A 48 0.01 11.91 -9.00
N ASN A 49 -0.96 11.71 -9.90
CA ASN A 49 -2.17 10.93 -9.66
C ASN A 49 -2.15 9.51 -10.26
N VAL A 50 -1.02 9.06 -10.82
CA VAL A 50 -0.91 7.75 -11.49
C VAL A 50 -0.22 6.72 -10.62
N SER A 51 1.03 6.96 -10.23
CA SER A 51 1.78 6.05 -9.36
C SER A 51 2.92 6.75 -8.64
N SER A 52 2.99 6.60 -7.32
CA SER A 52 4.15 7.06 -6.54
C SER A 52 5.46 6.40 -7.00
N GLN A 53 5.40 5.19 -7.54
CA GLN A 53 6.57 4.42 -7.99
C GLN A 53 7.41 5.19 -9.01
N PHE A 54 6.76 5.96 -9.89
CA PHE A 54 7.44 6.70 -10.96
C PHE A 54 8.26 7.86 -10.40
N LEU A 55 7.64 8.67 -9.53
CA LEU A 55 8.33 9.76 -8.84
C LEU A 55 9.46 9.23 -7.94
N THR A 56 9.21 8.18 -7.16
CA THR A 56 10.24 7.60 -6.28
C THR A 56 11.40 7.02 -7.06
N ALA A 57 11.16 6.39 -8.21
CA ALA A 57 12.23 5.88 -9.08
C ALA A 57 13.13 7.01 -9.59
N LEU A 58 12.54 8.14 -10.01
CA LEU A 58 13.29 9.32 -10.46
C LEU A 58 14.08 9.95 -9.31
N LEU A 59 13.46 10.12 -8.14
CA LEU A 59 14.12 10.63 -6.94
C LEU A 59 15.37 9.81 -6.61
N MET A 60 15.29 8.49 -6.70
CA MET A 60 16.43 7.60 -6.43
C MET A 60 17.48 7.60 -7.54
N ALA A 61 17.08 7.69 -8.81
CA ALA A 61 17.98 7.55 -9.94
C ALA A 61 18.75 8.84 -10.29
N LEU A 62 18.10 10.01 -10.19
CA LEU A 62 18.66 11.28 -10.62
C LEU A 62 19.96 11.71 -9.89
N PRO A 63 20.15 11.45 -8.58
CA PRO A 63 21.42 11.72 -7.90
C PRO A 63 22.63 11.04 -8.58
N LEU A 64 22.42 9.88 -9.22
CA LEU A 64 23.48 9.13 -9.89
C LEU A 64 23.98 9.81 -11.17
N THR A 65 23.24 10.79 -11.69
CA THR A 65 23.65 11.55 -12.87
C THR A 65 24.78 12.55 -12.59
N GLY A 66 25.03 12.87 -11.31
CA GLY A 66 25.97 13.91 -10.90
C GLY A 66 25.54 15.33 -11.28
N GLN A 67 24.28 15.52 -11.69
CA GLN A 67 23.72 16.80 -12.12
C GLN A 67 22.57 17.22 -11.21
N ALA A 68 22.36 18.53 -11.10
CA ALA A 68 21.19 19.06 -10.43
C ALA A 68 19.93 18.87 -11.28
N HIS A 69 18.84 18.47 -10.63
CA HIS A 69 17.53 18.24 -11.23
C HIS A 69 16.42 18.81 -10.37
N GLU A 70 15.31 19.16 -11.00
CA GLU A 70 14.05 19.48 -10.36
C GLU A 70 12.95 18.58 -10.92
N ILE A 71 12.07 18.09 -10.05
CA ILE A 71 10.91 17.27 -10.45
C ILE A 71 9.64 18.00 -10.05
N GLU A 72 8.86 18.43 -11.02
CA GLU A 72 7.54 19.03 -10.81
C GLU A 72 6.45 17.95 -10.89
N VAL A 73 5.59 17.92 -9.88
CA VAL A 73 4.43 17.04 -9.81
C VAL A 73 3.21 17.77 -10.34
N GLN A 74 2.64 17.25 -11.42
CA GLN A 74 1.42 17.75 -12.03
C GLN A 74 0.19 17.08 -11.42
N GLY A 75 -0.80 17.91 -11.04
CA GLY A 75 -2.05 17.45 -10.44
C GLY A 75 -1.90 17.12 -8.95
N GLU A 76 -2.88 16.39 -8.42
CA GLU A 76 -2.89 15.94 -7.03
C GLU A 76 -1.98 14.74 -6.84
N LEU A 77 -1.18 14.78 -5.78
CA LEU A 77 -0.26 13.69 -5.45
C LEU A 77 -0.97 12.62 -4.65
N ILE A 78 -1.02 11.41 -5.20
CA ILE A 78 -1.50 10.23 -4.48
C ILE A 78 -0.34 9.51 -3.79
N SER A 79 -0.65 8.71 -2.77
CA SER A 79 0.34 7.78 -2.20
C SER A 79 1.59 8.48 -1.63
N GLN A 80 1.41 9.70 -1.11
CA GLN A 80 2.45 10.50 -0.43
C GLN A 80 3.32 9.72 0.56
N PRO A 81 2.79 8.79 1.38
CA PRO A 81 3.60 7.97 2.29
C PRO A 81 4.80 7.26 1.63
N TYR A 82 4.65 6.81 0.38
CA TYR A 82 5.72 6.14 -0.35
C TYR A 82 6.81 7.10 -0.82
N ILE A 83 6.47 8.37 -1.00
CA ILE A 83 7.44 9.42 -1.30
C ILE A 83 8.17 9.77 0.00
N ASP A 84 7.45 9.95 1.10
CA ASP A 84 8.05 10.26 2.40
C ASP A 84 9.05 9.20 2.87
N ILE A 85 8.73 7.91 2.73
CA ILE A 85 9.68 6.84 3.05
C ILE A 85 10.90 6.87 2.14
N THR A 86 10.72 7.19 0.85
CA THR A 86 11.82 7.32 -0.11
C THR A 86 12.74 8.47 0.28
N LEU A 87 12.20 9.65 0.61
CA LEU A 87 12.97 10.82 1.04
C LEU A 87 13.75 10.52 2.33
N LYS A 88 13.10 9.89 3.33
CA LYS A 88 13.74 9.50 4.60
C LYS A 88 14.87 8.49 4.37
N LEU A 89 14.65 7.49 3.49
CA LEU A 89 15.68 6.51 3.16
C LEU A 89 16.84 7.16 2.41
N MET A 90 16.56 8.00 1.41
CA MET A 90 17.60 8.75 0.69
C MET A 90 18.44 9.61 1.63
N ALA A 91 17.80 10.25 2.62
CA ALA A 91 18.49 11.03 3.65
C ALA A 91 19.43 10.18 4.51
N GLN A 92 19.05 8.93 4.85
CA GLN A 92 19.93 7.99 5.55
C GLN A 92 21.14 7.58 4.70
N PHE A 93 21.02 7.64 3.38
CA PHE A 93 22.12 7.46 2.43
C PHE A 93 22.79 8.79 2.03
N GLY A 94 22.61 9.86 2.80
CA GLY A 94 23.32 11.13 2.59
C GLY A 94 22.74 12.04 1.50
N VAL A 95 21.64 11.66 0.84
CA VAL A 95 20.98 12.51 -0.17
C VAL A 95 19.78 13.22 0.45
N GLN A 96 19.93 14.51 0.71
CA GLN A 96 18.85 15.39 1.14
C GLN A 96 18.13 15.98 -0.07
N VAL A 97 16.83 15.72 -0.18
CA VAL A 97 15.99 16.27 -1.24
C VAL A 97 15.12 17.37 -0.64
N ALA A 98 15.32 18.60 -1.08
CA ALA A 98 14.43 19.69 -0.69
C ALA A 98 13.12 19.61 -1.49
N HIS A 99 11.98 19.89 -0.87
CA HIS A 99 10.71 19.93 -1.59
C HIS A 99 9.78 21.04 -1.10
N ASP A 100 8.90 21.50 -1.97
CA ASP A 100 7.80 22.42 -1.64
C ASP A 100 6.48 21.66 -1.64
N SER A 101 6.01 21.26 -0.45
CA SER A 101 4.71 20.59 -0.26
C SER A 101 4.43 19.45 -1.25
N HIS A 102 5.48 18.69 -1.57
CA HIS A 102 5.50 17.60 -2.55
C HIS A 102 5.08 17.95 -3.99
N ARG A 103 5.00 19.25 -4.32
CA ARG A 103 4.74 19.75 -5.67
C ARG A 103 5.99 19.90 -6.52
N LEU A 104 7.12 20.20 -5.87
CA LEU A 104 8.40 20.38 -6.53
C LEU A 104 9.51 19.79 -5.65
N PHE A 105 10.31 18.89 -6.21
CA PHE A 105 11.48 18.28 -5.57
C PHE A 105 12.75 18.80 -6.21
N ARG A 106 13.76 19.13 -5.40
CA ARG A 106 15.03 19.69 -5.85
C ARG A 106 16.18 18.81 -5.41
N LEU A 107 16.95 18.36 -6.40
CA LEU A 107 18.13 17.54 -6.25
C LEU A 107 19.35 18.38 -6.63
N PRO A 108 20.25 18.71 -5.68
CA PRO A 108 21.45 19.48 -6.00
C PRO A 108 22.48 18.62 -6.74
N GLU A 109 23.39 19.28 -7.48
CA GLU A 109 24.49 18.61 -8.19
C GLU A 109 25.48 17.91 -7.26
N THR A 110 25.48 18.32 -5.98
CA THR A 110 26.28 17.75 -4.89
C THR A 110 25.64 16.52 -4.26
N ALA A 111 24.41 16.13 -4.64
CA ALA A 111 23.75 14.95 -4.12
C ALA A 111 24.55 13.69 -4.44
N ARG A 112 25.07 13.02 -3.41
CA ARG A 112 25.84 11.77 -3.53
C ARG A 112 25.39 10.80 -2.46
N TYR A 113 25.21 9.54 -2.86
CA TYR A 113 24.88 8.48 -1.92
C TYR A 113 26.12 8.04 -1.13
N HIS A 114 25.94 7.94 0.18
CA HIS A 114 26.88 7.39 1.13
C HIS A 114 26.15 6.34 1.95
N ALA A 115 26.50 5.07 1.74
CA ALA A 115 25.86 3.98 2.47
C ALA A 115 26.21 4.05 3.97
N PRO A 116 25.23 3.90 4.88
CA PRO A 116 25.51 3.75 6.30
C PRO A 116 26.23 2.41 6.55
N ALA A 117 27.00 2.33 7.64
CA ALA A 117 27.68 1.10 8.04
C ALA A 117 26.71 -0.06 8.31
N THR A 118 25.50 0.25 8.76
CA THR A 118 24.44 -0.71 9.00
C THR A 118 23.10 -0.04 8.73
N LEU A 119 22.21 -0.75 8.05
CA LEU A 119 20.82 -0.35 7.83
C LEU A 119 19.93 -1.49 8.31
N HIS A 120 18.95 -1.18 9.16
CA HIS A 120 17.91 -2.14 9.53
C HIS A 120 16.72 -1.95 8.60
N VAL A 121 16.32 -3.03 7.93
CA VAL A 121 15.12 -3.04 7.10
C VAL A 121 13.94 -3.40 8.00
N GLU A 122 12.97 -2.51 8.10
CA GLU A 122 11.75 -2.74 8.87
C GLU A 122 10.94 -3.90 8.27
N GLY A 123 10.11 -4.54 9.11
CA GLY A 123 9.07 -5.44 8.62
C GLY A 123 8.05 -4.68 7.77
N ASP A 124 7.35 -5.37 6.87
CA ASP A 124 6.35 -4.73 6.01
C ASP A 124 5.12 -4.25 6.82
N ALA A 125 4.94 -2.93 6.93
CA ALA A 125 3.81 -2.34 7.65
C ALA A 125 2.46 -2.66 6.98
N SER A 126 2.47 -2.84 5.65
CA SER A 126 1.31 -3.24 4.87
C SER A 126 0.88 -4.66 5.22
N GLY A 127 1.83 -5.60 5.22
CA GLY A 127 1.65 -6.98 5.67
C GLY A 127 1.30 -7.12 7.16
N ALA A 128 1.85 -6.24 8.01
CA ALA A 128 1.50 -6.20 9.42
C ALA A 128 0.02 -5.86 9.66
N SER A 129 -0.61 -5.08 8.77
CA SER A 129 -2.01 -4.66 8.90
C SER A 129 -2.97 -5.85 9.10
N TYR A 130 -2.70 -6.99 8.44
CA TYR A 130 -3.53 -8.19 8.58
C TYR A 130 -3.53 -8.74 10.01
N PHE A 131 -2.36 -8.79 10.63
CA PHE A 131 -2.16 -9.30 11.99
C PHE A 131 -2.66 -8.30 13.04
N LEU A 132 -2.45 -7.00 12.81
CA LEU A 132 -3.02 -5.95 13.65
C LEU A 132 -4.56 -5.99 13.63
N ALA A 133 -5.16 -6.16 12.44
CA ALA A 133 -6.60 -6.37 12.31
C ALA A 133 -7.06 -7.67 12.97
N ALA A 134 -6.28 -8.74 12.92
CA ALA A 134 -6.60 -9.99 13.61
C ALA A 134 -6.77 -9.78 15.12
N GLY A 135 -5.92 -8.98 15.76
CA GLY A 135 -6.06 -8.64 17.18
C GLY A 135 -7.35 -7.88 17.51
N LEU A 136 -7.80 -7.00 16.60
CA LEU A 136 -9.08 -6.31 16.70
C LEU A 136 -10.26 -7.29 16.54
N LEU A 137 -10.26 -8.08 15.45
CA LEU A 137 -11.37 -8.96 15.09
C LEU A 137 -11.55 -10.09 16.12
N ALA A 138 -10.46 -10.77 16.48
CA ALA A 138 -10.48 -11.88 17.43
C ALA A 138 -10.63 -11.44 18.90
N ALA A 139 -10.58 -10.15 19.21
CA ALA A 139 -10.58 -9.62 20.57
C ALA A 139 -9.52 -10.28 21.49
N THR A 140 -8.36 -10.58 20.89
CA THR A 140 -7.21 -11.22 21.54
C THR A 140 -5.98 -10.38 21.22
N PRO A 141 -5.06 -10.11 22.16
CA PRO A 141 -3.87 -9.33 21.86
C PRO A 141 -3.00 -9.99 20.78
N VAL A 142 -2.72 -9.26 19.70
CA VAL A 142 -1.75 -9.65 18.67
C VAL A 142 -0.65 -8.61 18.59
N ARG A 143 0.60 -9.05 18.72
CA ARG A 143 1.80 -8.21 18.67
C ARG A 143 2.60 -8.53 17.42
N VAL A 144 2.90 -7.51 16.63
CA VAL A 144 3.73 -7.60 15.43
C VAL A 144 5.06 -6.93 15.71
N TYR A 145 6.16 -7.67 15.54
CA TYR A 145 7.53 -7.18 15.70
C TYR A 145 8.12 -6.72 14.36
N GLY A 146 9.14 -5.85 14.40
CA GLY A 146 9.84 -5.35 13.19
C GLY A 146 9.29 -4.03 12.66
N ILE A 147 8.20 -3.53 13.24
CA ILE A 147 7.67 -2.18 13.07
C ILE A 147 7.35 -1.61 14.44
N GLY A 148 7.54 -0.31 14.65
CA GLY A 148 7.33 0.31 15.96
C GLY A 148 7.11 1.81 15.86
N ARG A 149 7.22 2.49 17.01
CA ARG A 149 6.90 3.92 17.15
C ARG A 149 7.72 4.84 16.23
N HIS A 150 8.90 4.39 15.80
CA HIS A 150 9.81 5.15 14.94
C HIS A 150 9.80 4.71 13.48
N SER A 151 8.83 3.88 13.08
CA SER A 151 8.74 3.40 11.70
C SER A 151 8.63 4.56 10.70
N ILE A 152 9.36 4.46 9.60
CA ILE A 152 9.29 5.43 8.51
C ILE A 152 8.18 5.11 7.51
N GLN A 153 7.57 3.93 7.59
CA GLN A 153 6.48 3.48 6.73
C GLN A 153 5.14 4.12 7.14
N GLY A 154 4.47 4.81 6.22
CA GLY A 154 3.19 5.46 6.53
C GLY A 154 2.05 4.47 6.81
N ASP A 155 2.12 3.24 6.30
CA ASP A 155 1.11 2.20 6.57
C ASP A 155 1.00 1.82 8.05
N THR A 156 1.99 2.18 8.89
CA THR A 156 1.85 2.06 10.35
C THR A 156 0.71 2.91 10.92
N ALA A 157 0.29 3.97 10.22
CA ALA A 157 -0.91 4.75 10.58
C ALA A 157 -2.18 3.90 10.63
N PHE A 158 -2.21 2.73 9.98
CA PHE A 158 -3.28 1.75 10.10
C PHE A 158 -3.62 1.42 11.57
N ALA A 159 -2.60 1.27 12.42
CA ALA A 159 -2.81 0.99 13.83
C ALA A 159 -3.55 2.14 14.54
N ALA A 160 -3.23 3.40 14.20
CA ALA A 160 -3.95 4.56 14.72
C ALA A 160 -5.40 4.61 14.21
N GLU A 161 -5.66 4.18 12.98
CA GLU A 161 -7.03 4.05 12.46
C GLU A 161 -7.83 2.96 13.21
N LEU A 162 -7.17 1.85 13.58
CA LEU A 162 -7.81 0.82 14.42
C LEU A 162 -8.20 1.36 15.81
N GLU A 163 -7.38 2.22 16.41
CA GLU A 163 -7.68 2.85 17.70
C GLU A 163 -8.98 3.67 17.63
N LYS A 164 -9.17 4.44 16.55
CA LYS A 164 -10.40 5.22 16.29
C LYS A 164 -11.64 4.34 16.21
N ILE A 165 -11.53 3.07 15.81
CA ILE A 165 -12.67 2.16 15.72
C ILE A 165 -12.82 1.20 16.92
N GLY A 166 -12.01 1.38 17.97
CA GLY A 166 -12.18 0.71 19.26
C GLY A 166 -11.08 -0.29 19.62
N ALA A 167 -9.98 -0.34 18.88
CA ALA A 167 -8.79 -1.07 19.32
C ALA A 167 -8.12 -0.39 20.51
N ALA A 168 -7.50 -1.19 21.38
CA ALA A 168 -6.42 -0.75 22.26
C ALA A 168 -5.10 -1.02 21.55
N VAL A 169 -4.28 0.03 21.38
CA VAL A 169 -3.02 -0.05 20.64
C VAL A 169 -1.86 0.27 21.57
N GLU A 170 -0.86 -0.61 21.61
CA GLU A 170 0.39 -0.41 22.33
C GLU A 170 1.54 -0.28 21.33
N TRP A 171 2.24 0.85 21.41
CA TRP A 171 3.37 1.17 20.54
C TRP A 171 4.68 0.96 21.30
N GLY A 172 5.43 -0.09 20.94
CA GLY A 172 6.80 -0.31 21.39
C GLY A 172 7.84 0.28 20.44
N GLU A 173 9.10 0.17 20.83
CA GLU A 173 10.25 0.58 19.99
C GLU A 173 10.33 -0.23 18.69
N ASN A 174 10.13 -1.55 18.78
CA ASN A 174 10.21 -2.49 17.66
C ASN A 174 8.98 -3.42 17.55
N TYR A 175 7.84 -2.99 18.11
CA TYR A 175 6.58 -3.70 17.92
C TYR A 175 5.38 -2.75 17.94
N ILE A 176 4.29 -3.21 17.33
CA ILE A 176 2.94 -2.66 17.52
C ILE A 176 2.05 -3.82 17.98
N GLN A 177 1.26 -3.59 19.02
CA GLN A 177 0.28 -4.56 19.50
C GLN A 177 -1.13 -3.98 19.44
N VAL A 178 -2.06 -4.79 18.93
CA VAL A 178 -3.48 -4.45 18.87
C VAL A 178 -4.29 -5.48 19.63
N ALA A 179 -5.23 -5.00 20.43
CA ALA A 179 -6.22 -5.82 21.11
C ALA A 179 -7.60 -5.12 21.07
N ARG A 180 -8.65 -5.87 21.36
CA ARG A 180 -9.98 -5.34 21.65
C ARG A 180 -10.55 -6.08 22.86
N ARG A 181 -11.27 -5.38 23.74
CA ARG A 181 -11.90 -6.05 24.89
C ARG A 181 -13.01 -6.99 24.39
N PRO A 182 -13.14 -8.22 24.91
CA PRO A 182 -14.27 -9.09 24.59
C PRO A 182 -15.62 -8.39 24.79
N GLY A 183 -16.53 -8.52 23.82
CA GLY A 183 -17.85 -7.87 23.84
C GLY A 183 -17.87 -6.38 23.46
N GLN A 184 -16.71 -5.71 23.36
CA GLN A 184 -16.64 -4.33 22.86
C GLN A 184 -16.99 -4.29 21.36
N ARG A 185 -17.85 -3.38 20.94
CA ARG A 185 -18.20 -3.23 19.51
C ARG A 185 -17.08 -2.52 18.75
N ILE A 186 -16.86 -2.95 17.50
CA ILE A 186 -16.07 -2.19 16.52
C ILE A 186 -16.96 -1.07 15.99
N ARG A 187 -16.47 0.17 16.01
CA ARG A 187 -17.25 1.34 15.57
C ARG A 187 -17.26 1.42 14.03
N PRO A 188 -18.38 1.85 13.40
CA PRO A 188 -18.37 2.20 11.99
C PRO A 188 -17.45 3.40 11.73
N PHE A 189 -16.94 3.50 10.51
CA PHE A 189 -15.95 4.50 10.14
C PHE A 189 -16.19 5.07 8.75
N ASP A 190 -15.82 6.33 8.58
CA ASP A 190 -15.67 7.00 7.30
C ASP A 190 -14.25 7.56 7.24
N LEU A 191 -13.42 7.00 6.37
CA LEU A 191 -11.98 7.18 6.42
C LEU A 191 -11.42 7.58 5.05
N ASP A 192 -10.56 8.59 5.09
CA ASP A 192 -9.67 8.94 3.98
C ASP A 192 -8.44 8.02 4.00
N ALA A 193 -8.31 7.16 2.99
CA ALA A 193 -7.30 6.13 2.94
C ALA A 193 -6.05 6.52 2.13
N ASN A 194 -5.91 7.78 1.70
CA ASN A 194 -4.75 8.20 0.89
C ASN A 194 -3.40 8.02 1.64
N HIS A 195 -3.42 8.04 2.97
CA HIS A 195 -2.23 7.86 3.81
C HIS A 195 -1.90 6.39 4.15
N ILE A 196 -2.80 5.46 3.87
CA ILE A 196 -2.62 4.03 4.11
C ILE A 196 -3.18 3.22 2.93
N PRO A 197 -2.89 3.60 1.68
CA PRO A 197 -3.69 3.16 0.53
C PRO A 197 -3.68 1.65 0.39
N ASP A 198 -2.57 1.01 0.73
CA ASP A 198 -2.37 -0.41 0.57
C ASP A 198 -2.88 -1.21 1.80
N ALA A 199 -2.69 -0.71 3.02
CA ALA A 199 -3.23 -1.29 4.25
C ALA A 199 -4.77 -1.10 4.40
N ALA A 200 -5.36 -0.10 3.74
CA ALA A 200 -6.80 0.18 3.81
C ALA A 200 -7.68 -0.95 3.27
N MET A 201 -7.15 -1.84 2.42
CA MET A 201 -7.88 -3.05 1.99
C MET A 201 -8.28 -3.92 3.19
N THR A 202 -7.43 -3.96 4.23
CA THR A 202 -7.71 -4.70 5.45
C THR A 202 -8.91 -4.12 6.20
N LEU A 203 -9.11 -2.79 6.18
CA LEU A 203 -10.29 -2.15 6.76
C LEU A 203 -11.60 -2.55 6.06
N ALA A 204 -11.56 -2.84 4.75
CA ALA A 204 -12.75 -3.30 4.02
C ALA A 204 -13.33 -4.59 4.61
N VAL A 205 -12.47 -5.51 5.07
CA VAL A 205 -12.90 -6.73 5.78
C VAL A 205 -13.29 -6.43 7.24
N VAL A 206 -12.60 -5.51 7.92
CA VAL A 206 -12.99 -5.05 9.26
C VAL A 206 -14.40 -4.45 9.27
N ALA A 207 -14.83 -3.80 8.19
CA ALA A 207 -16.18 -3.24 8.04
C ALA A 207 -17.29 -4.30 8.21
N LEU A 208 -17.00 -5.58 7.90
CA LEU A 208 -17.96 -6.68 8.11
C LEU A 208 -18.35 -6.87 9.59
N ALA A 209 -17.53 -6.39 10.52
CA ALA A 209 -17.74 -6.51 11.97
C ALA A 209 -18.26 -5.22 12.63
N ALA A 210 -18.39 -4.11 11.89
CA ALA A 210 -18.74 -2.79 12.44
C ALA A 210 -20.24 -2.59 12.71
N GLY A 211 -21.10 -3.49 12.19
CA GLY A 211 -22.56 -3.47 12.41
C GLY A 211 -23.33 -2.33 11.73
N ALA A 212 -22.66 -1.40 11.06
CA ALA A 212 -23.25 -0.32 10.28
C ALA A 212 -22.36 0.02 9.06
N ARG A 213 -22.82 0.92 8.18
CA ARG A 213 -22.08 1.33 6.96
C ARG A 213 -20.71 1.89 7.33
N CYS A 214 -19.68 1.42 6.63
CA CYS A 214 -18.34 2.01 6.63
C CYS A 214 -17.97 2.51 5.22
N SER A 215 -17.15 3.56 5.17
CA SER A 215 -16.66 4.17 3.92
C SER A 215 -15.13 4.24 3.92
N LEU A 216 -14.52 3.86 2.81
CA LEU A 216 -13.12 4.15 2.50
C LEU A 216 -13.09 5.05 1.26
N ARG A 217 -12.49 6.24 1.38
CA ARG A 217 -12.40 7.27 0.33
C ARG A 217 -10.95 7.49 -0.10
N ASN A 218 -10.78 8.17 -1.23
CA ASN A 218 -9.48 8.50 -1.82
C ASN A 218 -8.62 7.26 -2.13
N ILE A 219 -9.29 6.22 -2.64
CA ILE A 219 -8.67 4.96 -3.05
C ILE A 219 -8.71 4.75 -4.57
N GLY A 220 -8.86 5.81 -5.37
CA GLY A 220 -8.93 5.71 -6.84
C GLY A 220 -7.77 4.92 -7.47
N SER A 221 -6.58 5.03 -6.87
CA SER A 221 -5.39 4.28 -7.30
C SER A 221 -5.56 2.76 -7.28
N TRP A 222 -6.50 2.20 -6.49
CA TRP A 222 -6.81 0.77 -6.40
C TRP A 222 -7.25 0.16 -7.73
N ARG A 223 -7.82 0.97 -8.63
CA ARG A 223 -8.33 0.49 -9.92
C ARG A 223 -7.24 0.10 -10.90
N VAL A 224 -6.04 0.66 -10.74
CA VAL A 224 -4.90 0.52 -11.66
C VAL A 224 -3.71 -0.23 -11.04
N LYS A 225 -3.97 -1.00 -9.97
CA LYS A 225 -2.97 -1.86 -9.31
C LYS A 225 -2.88 -3.20 -10.02
N GLU A 226 -2.58 -4.28 -9.29
CA GLU A 226 -2.54 -5.65 -9.80
C GLU A 226 -3.84 -6.08 -10.48
N THR A 227 -4.96 -5.68 -9.89
CA THR A 227 -6.32 -5.86 -10.40
C THR A 227 -7.09 -4.55 -10.13
N ASP A 228 -8.31 -4.42 -10.64
CA ASP A 228 -9.22 -3.40 -10.11
C ASP A 228 -9.66 -3.83 -8.71
N ARG A 229 -8.90 -3.40 -7.69
CA ARG A 229 -9.10 -3.81 -6.30
C ARG A 229 -10.42 -3.31 -5.73
N ILE A 230 -10.99 -2.20 -6.22
CA ILE A 230 -12.31 -1.74 -5.75
C ILE A 230 -13.36 -2.75 -6.21
N THR A 231 -13.34 -3.09 -7.49
CA THR A 231 -14.32 -4.03 -8.05
C THR A 231 -14.14 -5.45 -7.55
N ALA A 232 -12.89 -5.92 -7.42
CA ALA A 232 -12.58 -7.20 -6.80
C ALA A 232 -13.07 -7.26 -5.34
N MET A 233 -12.71 -6.28 -4.50
CA MET A 233 -13.15 -6.23 -3.10
C MET A 233 -14.67 -6.20 -2.99
N ALA A 234 -15.35 -5.42 -3.83
CA ALA A 234 -16.80 -5.33 -3.84
C ALA A 234 -17.47 -6.65 -4.24
N ALA A 235 -16.97 -7.34 -5.26
CA ALA A 235 -17.47 -8.64 -5.67
C ALA A 235 -17.37 -9.66 -4.54
N GLU A 236 -16.20 -9.75 -3.90
CA GLU A 236 -15.92 -10.74 -2.86
C GLU A 236 -16.65 -10.44 -1.54
N LEU A 237 -16.79 -9.17 -1.15
CA LEU A 237 -17.61 -8.77 0.00
C LEU A 237 -19.10 -9.08 -0.21
N ARG A 238 -19.62 -8.92 -1.43
CA ARG A 238 -21.01 -9.27 -1.76
C ARG A 238 -21.27 -10.78 -1.63
N LYS A 239 -20.29 -11.64 -1.92
CA LYS A 239 -20.40 -13.10 -1.69
C LYS A 239 -20.61 -13.44 -0.21
N LEU A 240 -20.15 -12.59 0.70
CA LEU A 240 -20.37 -12.70 2.15
C LEU A 240 -21.71 -12.11 2.61
N GLY A 241 -22.53 -11.60 1.68
CA GLY A 241 -23.83 -11.01 1.94
C GLY A 241 -23.81 -9.50 2.21
N ALA A 242 -22.65 -8.84 2.19
CA ALA A 242 -22.58 -7.40 2.40
C ALA A 242 -23.20 -6.62 1.22
N ARG A 243 -23.86 -5.51 1.53
CA ARG A 243 -24.25 -4.52 0.52
C ARG A 243 -23.06 -3.60 0.28
N VAL A 244 -22.58 -3.57 -0.96
CA VAL A 244 -21.42 -2.76 -1.35
C VAL A 244 -21.81 -1.79 -2.46
N GLU A 245 -21.50 -0.52 -2.26
CA GLU A 245 -21.57 0.54 -3.26
C GLU A 245 -20.14 0.93 -3.66
N GLU A 246 -19.89 0.97 -4.96
CA GLU A 246 -18.60 1.34 -5.54
C GLU A 246 -18.71 2.73 -6.16
N GLU A 247 -17.72 3.57 -5.92
CA GLU A 247 -17.52 4.84 -6.61
C GLU A 247 -16.17 4.83 -7.31
N ALA A 248 -15.86 5.85 -8.10
CA ALA A 248 -14.57 5.94 -8.79
C ALA A 248 -13.38 5.83 -7.82
N GLU A 249 -13.49 6.47 -6.66
CA GLU A 249 -12.39 6.59 -5.69
C GLU A 249 -12.81 6.22 -4.25
N ALA A 250 -13.93 5.52 -4.10
CA ALA A 250 -14.44 5.10 -2.80
C ALA A 250 -15.16 3.75 -2.87
N ILE A 251 -15.21 3.08 -1.72
CA ILE A 251 -16.03 1.88 -1.50
C ILE A 251 -16.79 2.04 -0.19
N HIS A 252 -18.09 1.71 -0.23
CA HIS A 252 -18.95 1.77 0.93
C HIS A 252 -19.56 0.41 1.22
N ILE A 253 -19.40 -0.05 2.46
CA ILE A 253 -19.65 -1.42 2.85
C ILE A 253 -20.66 -1.39 3.99
N THR A 254 -21.82 -1.98 3.78
CA THR A 254 -22.82 -2.21 4.84
C THR A 254 -22.84 -3.70 5.16
N PRO A 255 -22.43 -4.11 6.38
CA PRO A 255 -22.40 -5.52 6.75
C PRO A 255 -23.83 -6.10 6.79
N PRO A 256 -24.01 -7.38 6.43
CA PRO A 256 -25.30 -8.03 6.60
C PRO A 256 -25.58 -8.33 8.07
N PRO A 257 -26.84 -8.60 8.46
CA PRO A 257 -27.16 -9.10 9.79
C PRO A 257 -26.43 -10.42 10.14
N ARG A 258 -26.14 -11.24 9.13
CA ARG A 258 -25.35 -12.48 9.22
C ARG A 258 -24.53 -12.67 7.95
N LEU A 259 -23.24 -12.99 8.11
CA LEU A 259 -22.36 -13.27 6.98
C LEU A 259 -22.69 -14.63 6.36
N ALA A 260 -22.58 -14.73 5.03
CA ALA A 260 -22.72 -16.00 4.33
C ALA A 260 -21.48 -16.88 4.56
N ALA A 261 -21.71 -18.12 5.00
CA ALA A 261 -20.65 -19.10 5.21
C ALA A 261 -20.27 -19.82 3.91
N ASN A 262 -19.06 -20.38 3.87
CA ASN A 262 -18.52 -21.18 2.76
C ASN A 262 -18.41 -20.40 1.43
N ALA A 263 -18.35 -19.08 1.49
CA ALA A 263 -18.07 -18.26 0.32
C ALA A 263 -16.71 -18.64 -0.28
N ARG A 264 -16.66 -18.75 -1.61
CA ARG A 264 -15.44 -18.98 -2.37
C ARG A 264 -14.91 -17.65 -2.86
N ILE A 265 -13.77 -17.26 -2.32
CA ILE A 265 -13.15 -15.98 -2.55
C ILE A 265 -12.13 -16.10 -3.67
N ASP A 266 -12.35 -15.34 -4.74
CA ASP A 266 -11.42 -15.20 -5.86
C ASP A 266 -10.36 -14.16 -5.52
N THR A 267 -9.09 -14.46 -5.83
CA THR A 267 -7.95 -13.61 -5.43
C THR A 267 -7.46 -12.71 -6.54
N TYR A 268 -7.82 -12.98 -7.80
CA TYR A 268 -7.44 -12.19 -8.97
C TYR A 268 -5.91 -12.04 -9.13
N ASP A 269 -5.14 -13.07 -8.72
CA ASP A 269 -3.66 -13.04 -8.63
C ASP A 269 -3.13 -11.88 -7.74
N ASP A 270 -3.97 -11.40 -6.81
CA ASP A 270 -3.64 -10.35 -5.86
C ASP A 270 -3.50 -10.92 -4.45
N HIS A 271 -2.26 -11.02 -3.99
CA HIS A 271 -1.88 -11.38 -2.61
C HIS A 271 -2.71 -10.66 -1.54
N ARG A 272 -3.08 -9.39 -1.74
CA ARG A 272 -3.84 -8.63 -0.75
C ARG A 272 -5.27 -9.14 -0.62
N MET A 273 -5.89 -9.59 -1.71
CA MET A 273 -7.22 -10.19 -1.66
C MET A 273 -7.20 -11.45 -0.79
N ALA A 274 -6.24 -12.34 -1.01
CA ALA A 274 -6.09 -13.56 -0.21
C ALA A 274 -5.88 -13.26 1.29
N MET A 275 -4.96 -12.33 1.62
CA MET A 275 -4.64 -11.99 3.01
C MET A 275 -5.73 -11.18 3.72
N CYS A 276 -6.46 -10.30 3.01
CA CYS A 276 -7.59 -9.60 3.60
C CYS A 276 -8.72 -10.58 3.94
N PHE A 277 -9.13 -11.42 2.98
CA PHE A 277 -10.29 -12.30 3.17
C PHE A 277 -10.02 -13.49 4.09
N SER A 278 -8.76 -13.87 4.34
CA SER A 278 -8.42 -14.85 5.39
C SER A 278 -8.97 -14.43 6.77
N LEU A 279 -9.03 -13.12 7.04
CA LEU A 279 -9.46 -12.55 8.32
C LEU A 279 -10.95 -12.76 8.59
N VAL A 280 -11.76 -13.05 7.56
CA VAL A 280 -13.18 -13.40 7.73
C VAL A 280 -13.33 -14.63 8.63
N SER A 281 -12.36 -15.55 8.62
CA SER A 281 -12.36 -16.72 9.51
C SER A 281 -12.36 -16.34 10.99
N LEU A 282 -11.80 -15.18 11.36
CA LEU A 282 -11.78 -14.67 12.73
C LEU A 282 -13.13 -14.10 13.17
N LEU A 283 -14.07 -13.90 12.24
CA LEU A 283 -15.46 -13.56 12.53
C LEU A 283 -16.34 -14.81 12.77
N GLY A 284 -15.72 -15.99 12.84
CA GLY A 284 -16.42 -17.26 13.06
C GLY A 284 -17.13 -17.80 11.83
N VAL A 285 -16.76 -17.30 10.63
CA VAL A 285 -17.38 -17.71 9.37
C VAL A 285 -16.33 -18.37 8.46
N PRO A 286 -16.52 -19.65 8.07
CA PRO A 286 -15.58 -20.32 7.17
C PRO A 286 -15.69 -19.74 5.76
N VAL A 287 -14.55 -19.58 5.10
CA VAL A 287 -14.41 -19.15 3.70
C VAL A 287 -13.36 -20.01 3.00
N TYR A 288 -13.46 -20.13 1.68
CA TYR A 288 -12.46 -20.78 0.84
C TYR A 288 -11.72 -19.70 0.05
N ILE A 289 -10.39 -19.63 0.18
CA ILE A 289 -9.56 -18.80 -0.70
C ILE A 289 -9.16 -19.67 -1.90
N ASN A 290 -9.61 -19.30 -3.11
CA ASN A 290 -9.47 -20.18 -4.28
C ASN A 290 -8.02 -20.33 -4.76
N ASP A 291 -7.21 -19.27 -4.65
CA ASP A 291 -5.77 -19.30 -4.95
C ASP A 291 -4.97 -18.68 -3.79
N PRO A 292 -4.69 -19.44 -2.73
CA PRO A 292 -3.94 -18.93 -1.59
C PRO A 292 -2.44 -18.74 -1.89
N GLN A 293 -1.92 -19.28 -2.99
CA GLN A 293 -0.49 -19.22 -3.30
C GLN A 293 -0.08 -17.86 -3.87
N CYS A 294 -1.01 -17.02 -4.32
CA CYS A 294 -0.72 -15.65 -4.78
C CYS A 294 -0.04 -14.79 -3.70
N VAL A 295 -0.15 -15.15 -2.41
CA VAL A 295 0.56 -14.49 -1.30
C VAL A 295 2.08 -14.53 -1.42
N ASN A 296 2.63 -15.49 -2.18
CA ASN A 296 4.07 -15.62 -2.43
C ASN A 296 4.69 -14.35 -3.05
N LYS A 297 3.88 -13.46 -3.61
CA LYS A 297 4.33 -12.16 -4.13
C LYS A 297 4.98 -11.28 -3.05
N THR A 298 4.48 -11.30 -1.83
CA THR A 298 4.99 -10.44 -0.73
C THR A 298 5.19 -11.17 0.59
N PHE A 299 4.45 -12.25 0.84
CA PHE A 299 4.48 -12.95 2.11
C PHE A 299 4.28 -14.47 1.92
N PRO A 300 5.31 -15.20 1.43
CA PRO A 300 5.20 -16.64 1.14
C PRO A 300 4.74 -17.50 2.32
N ASP A 301 5.16 -17.15 3.53
CA ASP A 301 4.85 -17.89 4.75
C ASP A 301 3.56 -17.42 5.46
N TYR A 302 2.78 -16.53 4.82
CA TYR A 302 1.62 -15.89 5.43
C TYR A 302 0.62 -16.88 6.05
N PHE A 303 0.13 -17.84 5.28
CA PHE A 303 -0.90 -18.76 5.77
C PHE A 303 -0.36 -19.70 6.85
N ARG A 304 0.93 -20.07 6.79
CA ARG A 304 1.58 -20.86 7.85
C ARG A 304 1.63 -20.07 9.15
N LEU A 305 2.03 -18.79 9.08
CA LEU A 305 2.06 -17.91 10.25
C LEU A 305 0.65 -17.64 10.79
N PHE A 306 -0.31 -17.34 9.91
CA PHE A 306 -1.70 -17.10 10.27
C PHE A 306 -2.35 -18.32 10.95
N GLU A 307 -2.08 -19.53 10.46
CA GLU A 307 -2.55 -20.77 11.09
C GLU A 307 -1.92 -20.98 12.48
N SER A 308 -0.64 -20.65 12.64
CA SER A 308 0.06 -20.79 13.94
C SER A 308 -0.49 -19.90 15.06
N MET A 309 -1.32 -18.90 14.72
CA MET A 309 -2.02 -18.06 15.69
C MET A 309 -3.28 -18.70 16.28
N ARG A 310 -3.68 -19.89 15.82
CA ARG A 310 -4.78 -20.64 16.43
C ARG A 310 -4.34 -21.12 17.83
N ALA A 311 -5.09 -20.71 18.84
CA ALA A 311 -4.96 -21.21 20.20
C ALA A 311 -5.38 -22.69 20.30
#